data_AF-A0A8H3WEC7-F1
#
_entry.id   AF-A0A8H3WEC7-F1
#
_cell.length_a   1.000
_cell.length_b   1.000
_cell.length_c   1.000
_cell.angle_alpha   90.00
_cell.angle_beta   90.00
_cell.angle_gamma   90.00
#
_symmetry.space_group_name_H-M   'P 1'
#
loop_
_entity.id
_entity.type
_entity.pdbx_description
1 polymer ?
#
loop_
_entity_poly.entity_id
_entity_poly.type
_entity_poly.pdbx_seq_one_letter_code
_entity_poly.pdbx_strand_id
1 'polypeptide(L)'
;MLQKPIDVEGELVTDEITLSRLSDSPFLQPPGLLESIAQGRKGLISEITTLLYNTIQRLYTAPLCNGKPTVRCNACGCIIGHGDITHSTWCIKCKCKRATTKGFHLSQRLCGDLVFGSLSKRVAGIGLKDVAFLETPTPECLLSVNKLSAEIQAMTIDLPEEHKECNPLPALKDEMQKLVDCVSAPITDAHILYLDNQAKKTGI
;
A
#
# COMPACT_ATOMS: atom_id res chain seq x y z
N MET A 1 5.71 -34.91 8.47
CA MET A 1 6.60 -33.89 7.87
C MET A 1 6.70 -32.73 8.86
N LEU A 2 7.84 -32.58 9.53
CA LEU A 2 8.10 -31.44 10.42
C LEU A 2 8.70 -30.32 9.57
N GLN A 3 7.97 -29.21 9.44
CA GLN A 3 8.53 -27.96 8.94
C GLN A 3 9.56 -27.46 9.96
N LYS A 4 10.84 -27.45 9.57
CA LYS A 4 11.90 -26.88 10.41
C LYS A 4 11.91 -25.36 10.24
N PRO A 5 11.92 -24.58 11.34
CA PRO A 5 11.88 -23.12 11.28
C PRO A 5 13.25 -22.55 10.87
N ILE A 6 13.21 -21.48 10.06
CA ILE A 6 14.37 -20.66 9.68
C ILE A 6 14.34 -19.41 10.57
N ASP A 7 15.48 -18.95 11.06
CA ASP A 7 15.57 -17.77 11.91
C ASP A 7 15.65 -16.44 11.13
N VAL A 8 15.77 -15.33 11.87
CA VAL A 8 15.68 -13.96 11.35
C VAL A 8 16.87 -13.58 10.45
N GLU A 9 17.98 -14.31 10.54
CA GLU A 9 19.18 -14.15 9.72
C GLU A 9 19.20 -15.14 8.54
N GLY A 10 18.17 -15.98 8.41
CA GLY A 10 18.06 -16.98 7.35
C GLY A 10 18.74 -18.31 7.65
N GLU A 11 19.08 -18.60 8.92
CA GLU A 11 19.74 -19.83 9.31
C GLU A 11 18.74 -20.95 9.65
N LEU A 12 19.08 -22.18 9.24
CA LEU A 12 18.28 -23.37 9.52
C LEU A 12 18.57 -23.87 10.93
N VAL A 13 17.62 -23.75 11.86
CA VAL A 13 17.82 -24.24 13.23
C VAL A 13 17.69 -25.77 13.25
N THR A 14 18.80 -26.48 13.48
CA THR A 14 18.80 -27.91 13.80
C THR A 14 19.54 -28.18 15.10
N ASP A 15 19.03 -29.11 15.90
CA ASP A 15 19.40 -29.33 17.31
C ASP A 15 20.86 -29.75 17.58
N GLU A 16 21.70 -29.97 16.57
CA GLU A 16 23.09 -30.37 16.78
C GLU A 16 24.02 -29.70 15.77
N ILE A 17 25.08 -29.09 16.33
CA ILE A 17 26.29 -28.56 15.68
C ILE A 17 26.12 -27.17 15.05
N THR A 18 27.01 -26.28 15.50
CA THR A 18 27.26 -24.90 15.08
C THR A 18 26.98 -24.71 13.59
N LEU A 19 26.03 -23.84 13.27
CA LEU A 19 25.61 -23.55 11.90
C LEU A 19 26.68 -22.71 11.21
N SER A 20 27.31 -23.29 10.19
CA SER A 20 28.03 -22.50 9.20
C SER A 20 27.01 -21.70 8.41
N ARG A 21 27.27 -20.40 8.21
CA ARG A 21 26.39 -19.58 7.36
C ARG A 21 26.33 -20.22 5.98
N LEU A 22 25.20 -20.08 5.28
CA LEU A 22 25.12 -20.48 3.86
C LEU A 22 26.18 -19.77 2.99
N SER A 23 26.73 -18.64 3.46
CA SER A 23 27.90 -17.95 2.88
C SER A 23 29.21 -18.76 2.93
N ASP A 24 29.30 -19.77 3.80
CA ASP A 24 30.52 -20.54 4.05
C ASP A 24 30.62 -21.78 3.15
N SER A 25 29.59 -22.06 2.34
CA SER A 25 29.61 -23.10 1.31
C SER A 25 30.06 -22.49 -0.02
N PRO A 26 31.31 -22.70 -0.47
CA PRO A 26 31.87 -22.05 -1.66
C PRO A 26 31.20 -22.49 -2.98
N PHE A 27 30.27 -23.44 -2.93
CA PHE A 27 29.63 -24.06 -4.09
C PHE A 27 28.18 -23.64 -4.33
N LEU A 28 27.55 -22.89 -3.41
CA LEU A 28 26.10 -22.69 -3.43
C LEU A 28 25.62 -21.27 -3.78
N GLN A 29 26.49 -20.28 -3.98
CA GLN A 29 26.04 -18.94 -4.38
C GLN A 29 27.04 -18.26 -5.33
N PRO A 30 26.57 -17.58 -6.40
CA PRO A 30 27.40 -16.57 -7.02
C PRO A 30 27.68 -15.50 -5.94
N PRO A 31 28.94 -15.15 -5.66
CA PRO A 31 29.24 -14.09 -4.70
C PRO A 31 28.52 -12.82 -5.14
N GLY A 32 27.61 -12.31 -4.32
CA GLY A 32 26.84 -11.09 -4.61
C GLY A 32 25.39 -11.30 -5.06
N LEU A 33 24.91 -12.52 -5.37
CA LEU A 33 23.52 -12.71 -5.82
C LEU A 33 22.51 -12.49 -4.69
N LEU A 34 22.74 -13.08 -3.52
CA LEU A 34 21.85 -12.88 -2.37
C LEU A 34 21.86 -11.43 -1.91
N GLU A 35 23.04 -10.79 -1.90
CA GLU A 35 23.20 -9.38 -1.60
C GLU A 35 22.44 -8.51 -2.61
N SER A 36 22.51 -8.83 -3.90
CA SER A 36 21.78 -8.11 -4.95
C SER A 36 20.26 -8.26 -4.80
N ILE A 37 19.78 -9.47 -4.49
CA ILE A 37 18.36 -9.73 -4.23
C ILE A 37 17.90 -9.00 -2.96
N ALA A 38 18.68 -9.07 -1.89
CA ALA A 38 18.39 -8.41 -0.63
C ALA A 38 18.35 -6.88 -0.80
N GLN A 39 19.31 -6.32 -1.54
CA GLN A 39 19.36 -4.89 -1.85
C GLN A 39 18.20 -4.46 -2.72
N GLY A 40 17.87 -5.20 -3.78
CA GLY A 40 16.71 -4.93 -4.64
C GLY A 40 15.40 -4.97 -3.86
N ARG A 41 15.22 -5.99 -2.99
CA ARG A 41 14.09 -6.08 -2.06
C ARG A 41 14.02 -4.85 -1.16
N LYS A 42 15.13 -4.48 -0.50
CA LYS A 42 15.20 -3.34 0.42
C LYS A 42 14.85 -2.04 -0.29
N GLY A 43 15.36 -1.83 -1.50
CA GLY A 43 15.07 -0.66 -2.33
C GLY A 43 13.58 -0.56 -2.65
N LEU A 44 12.97 -1.63 -3.16
CA LEU A 44 11.56 -1.61 -3.52
C LEU A 44 10.64 -1.43 -2.31
N ILE A 45 10.94 -2.08 -1.18
CA ILE A 45 10.20 -1.88 0.07
C ILE A 45 10.31 -0.41 0.50
N SER A 46 11.51 0.17 0.45
CA SER A 46 11.74 1.58 0.79
C SER A 46 10.94 2.54 -0.07
N GLU A 47 10.83 2.28 -1.38
CA GLU A 47 10.01 3.09 -2.29
C GLU A 47 8.51 2.99 -1.95
N ILE A 48 8.01 1.78 -1.70
CA ILE A 48 6.61 1.56 -1.31
C ILE A 48 6.28 2.23 0.03
N THR A 49 7.15 2.10 1.05
CA THR A 49 6.92 2.74 2.35
C THR A 49 7.01 4.26 2.27
N THR A 50 7.89 4.78 1.40
CA THR A 50 7.98 6.23 1.13
C THR A 50 6.72 6.75 0.45
N LEU A 51 6.14 5.99 -0.49
CA LEU A 51 4.87 6.34 -1.12
C LEU A 51 3.72 6.43 -0.09
N LEU A 52 3.63 5.46 0.83
CA LEU A 52 2.68 5.50 1.94
C LEU A 52 2.92 6.72 2.84
N TYR A 53 4.16 6.96 3.24
CA TYR A 53 4.56 8.09 4.07
C TYR A 53 4.13 9.41 3.45
N ASN A 54 4.49 9.64 2.18
CA ASN A 54 4.16 10.88 1.46
C ASN A 54 2.65 11.09 1.35
N THR A 55 1.90 10.00 1.15
CA THR A 55 0.44 10.05 1.09
C THR A 55 -0.16 10.48 2.43
N ILE A 56 0.31 9.89 3.54
CA ILE A 56 -0.14 10.22 4.90
C ILE A 56 0.26 11.67 5.25
N GLN A 57 1.49 12.07 4.92
CA GLN A 57 1.99 13.42 5.18
C GLN A 57 1.18 14.48 4.43
N ARG A 58 0.82 14.22 3.17
CA ARG A 58 -0.04 15.12 2.39
C ARG A 58 -1.42 15.27 3.02
N LEU A 59 -2.03 14.18 3.47
CA LEU A 59 -3.34 14.21 4.13
C LEU A 59 -3.31 14.97 5.46
N TYR A 60 -2.20 14.85 6.21
CA TYR A 60 -1.99 15.58 7.46
C TYR A 60 -1.80 17.09 7.24
N THR A 61 -1.02 17.48 6.23
CA THR A 61 -0.65 18.88 6.00
C THR A 61 -1.72 19.69 5.27
N ALA A 62 -2.39 19.08 4.29
CA ALA A 62 -3.39 19.74 3.47
C ALA A 62 -4.55 18.77 3.22
N PRO A 63 -5.44 18.56 4.21
CA PRO A 63 -6.60 17.70 4.03
C PRO A 63 -7.49 18.24 2.90
N LEU A 64 -7.46 17.55 1.76
CA LEU A 64 -8.32 17.84 0.61
C LEU A 64 -9.65 17.12 0.82
N CYS A 65 -10.73 17.89 0.91
CA CYS A 65 -12.08 17.35 0.88
C CYS A 65 -12.71 17.71 -0.45
N ASN A 66 -12.89 16.70 -1.30
CA ASN A 66 -13.66 16.80 -2.53
C ASN A 66 -15.13 16.42 -2.31
N GLY A 67 -15.53 16.20 -1.05
CA GLY A 67 -16.87 15.77 -0.71
C GLY A 67 -17.90 16.83 -1.05
N LYS A 68 -18.93 16.43 -1.79
CA LYS A 68 -20.02 17.32 -2.22
C LYS A 68 -21.35 16.80 -1.68
N PRO A 69 -22.13 17.60 -0.94
CA PRO A 69 -23.39 17.13 -0.40
C PRO A 69 -24.33 16.73 -1.54
N THR A 70 -25.06 15.63 -1.32
CA THR A 70 -26.09 15.19 -2.27
C THR A 70 -27.26 16.18 -2.24
N VAL A 71 -27.60 16.73 -3.40
CA VAL A 71 -28.75 17.62 -3.56
C VAL A 71 -29.95 16.78 -3.99
N ARG A 72 -31.05 16.89 -3.23
CA ARG A 72 -32.31 16.19 -3.51
C ARG A 72 -33.45 17.17 -3.70
N CYS A 73 -34.41 16.78 -4.51
CA CYS A 73 -35.66 17.53 -4.63
C CYS A 73 -36.53 17.28 -3.39
N ASN A 74 -36.99 18.36 -2.76
CA ASN A 74 -37.81 18.30 -1.54
C ASN A 74 -39.20 17.66 -1.78
N ALA A 75 -39.69 17.65 -3.03
CA ALA A 75 -41.01 17.11 -3.36
C ALA A 75 -41.02 15.60 -3.65
N CYS A 76 -40.07 15.09 -4.46
CA CYS A 76 -39.97 13.66 -4.82
C CYS A 76 -38.91 12.88 -4.04
N GLY A 77 -37.98 13.55 -3.35
CA GLY A 77 -36.78 12.94 -2.79
C GLY A 77 -35.72 12.48 -3.80
N CYS A 78 -35.93 12.71 -5.10
CA CYS A 78 -35.04 12.30 -6.17
C CYS A 78 -33.75 13.14 -6.20
N ILE A 79 -32.61 12.48 -6.48
CA ILE A 79 -31.28 13.13 -6.55
C ILE A 79 -31.24 14.01 -7.80
N ILE A 80 -30.86 15.27 -7.62
CA ILE A 80 -30.80 16.29 -8.67
C ILE A 80 -29.39 16.82 -8.92
N GLY A 81 -28.41 16.44 -8.10
CA GLY A 81 -26.99 16.76 -8.28
C GLY A 81 -26.15 16.56 -7.01
N HIS A 82 -24.89 16.98 -7.07
CA HIS A 82 -23.94 17.03 -5.95
C HIS A 82 -23.29 18.42 -5.88
N GLY A 83 -23.29 19.06 -4.71
CA GLY A 83 -22.68 20.38 -4.49
C GLY A 83 -23.53 21.32 -3.62
N ASP A 84 -23.10 22.57 -3.50
CA ASP A 84 -23.80 23.56 -2.67
C ASP A 84 -25.14 24.00 -3.27
N ILE A 85 -26.11 24.24 -2.37
CA ILE A 85 -27.51 24.66 -2.65
C ILE A 85 -27.62 26.03 -3.34
N THR A 86 -26.48 26.69 -3.59
CA THR A 86 -26.40 27.99 -4.26
C THR A 86 -26.79 27.91 -5.73
N HIS A 87 -26.82 26.73 -6.32
CA HIS A 87 -27.32 26.51 -7.68
C HIS A 87 -28.78 26.05 -7.66
N SER A 88 -29.67 26.77 -8.35
CA SER A 88 -31.07 26.37 -8.49
C SER A 88 -31.18 25.09 -9.33
N THR A 89 -31.07 23.93 -8.71
CA THR A 89 -31.15 22.63 -9.39
C THR A 89 -32.60 22.31 -9.74
N TRP A 90 -32.90 22.23 -11.04
CA TRP A 90 -34.23 21.89 -11.57
C TRP A 90 -34.49 20.38 -11.45
N CYS A 91 -35.56 20.01 -10.76
CA CYS A 91 -35.99 18.62 -10.70
C CYS A 91 -36.76 18.25 -11.98
N ILE A 92 -36.21 17.36 -12.81
CA ILE A 92 -36.86 16.89 -14.05
C ILE A 92 -38.17 16.16 -13.76
N LYS A 93 -38.22 15.37 -12.67
CA LYS A 93 -39.40 14.57 -12.30
C LYS A 93 -40.59 15.42 -11.85
N CYS A 94 -40.34 16.44 -11.03
CA CYS A 94 -41.39 17.28 -10.43
C CYS A 94 -41.54 18.65 -11.09
N LYS A 95 -40.67 18.98 -12.05
CA LYS A 95 -40.60 20.30 -12.69
C LYS A 95 -40.59 21.46 -11.69
N CYS A 96 -39.76 21.33 -10.64
CA CYS A 96 -39.70 22.30 -9.54
C CYS A 96 -38.25 22.64 -9.15
N LYS A 97 -38.06 23.81 -8.53
CA LYS A 97 -36.75 24.29 -8.03
C LYS A 97 -36.55 24.08 -6.52
N ARG A 98 -37.30 23.16 -5.91
CA ARG A 98 -37.24 22.90 -4.47
C ARG A 98 -36.10 21.94 -4.16
N ALA A 99 -34.89 22.47 -3.97
CA ALA A 99 -33.73 21.70 -3.59
C ALA A 99 -33.54 21.70 -2.07
N THR A 100 -33.08 20.58 -1.54
CA THR A 100 -32.58 20.45 -0.17
C THR A 100 -31.33 19.60 -0.21
N THR A 101 -30.33 19.94 0.61
CA THR A 101 -29.22 19.03 0.87
C THR A 101 -29.66 18.03 1.91
N LYS A 102 -29.55 16.75 1.57
CA LYS A 102 -29.73 15.65 2.52
C LYS A 102 -28.46 14.83 2.49
N GLY A 103 -27.80 14.74 3.63
CA GLY A 103 -26.57 13.97 3.79
C GLY A 103 -25.80 14.41 5.02
N PHE A 104 -24.97 13.52 5.54
CA PHE A 104 -23.99 13.85 6.55
C PHE A 104 -22.86 14.62 5.86
N HIS A 105 -22.75 15.92 6.14
CA HIS A 105 -21.69 16.76 5.58
C HIS A 105 -20.52 16.81 6.57
N LEU A 106 -19.41 16.17 6.22
CA LEU A 106 -18.17 16.38 6.95
C LEU A 106 -17.57 17.71 6.53
N SER A 107 -17.16 18.54 7.51
CA SER A 107 -16.30 19.67 7.18
C SER A 107 -15.01 19.16 6.54
N GLN A 108 -14.34 20.00 5.75
CA GLN A 108 -13.09 19.63 5.10
C GLN A 108 -12.07 19.04 6.08
N ARG A 109 -11.96 19.65 7.26
CA ARG A 109 -11.09 19.20 8.34
C ARG A 109 -11.49 17.81 8.85
N LEU A 110 -12.77 17.58 9.16
CA LEU A 110 -13.23 16.28 9.67
C LEU A 110 -13.11 15.16 8.63
N CYS A 111 -13.35 15.46 7.35
CA CYS A 111 -13.09 14.52 6.26
C CYS A 111 -11.60 14.18 6.19
N GLY A 112 -10.74 15.18 6.26
CA GLY A 112 -9.29 15.01 6.31
C GLY A 112 -8.83 14.12 7.46
N ASP A 113 -9.26 14.45 8.68
CA ASP A 113 -8.92 13.72 9.90
C ASP A 113 -9.41 12.26 9.83
N LEU A 114 -10.60 12.03 9.28
CA LEU A 114 -11.15 10.68 9.08
C LEU A 114 -10.31 9.87 8.09
N VAL A 115 -9.98 10.44 6.93
CA VAL A 115 -9.19 9.77 5.88
C VAL A 115 -7.77 9.49 6.38
N PHE A 116 -7.12 10.50 6.98
CA PHE A 116 -5.81 10.38 7.60
C PHE A 116 -5.80 9.29 8.67
N GLY A 117 -6.69 9.37 9.66
CA GLY A 117 -6.76 8.42 10.76
C GLY A 117 -7.06 7.00 10.27
N SER A 118 -7.93 6.86 9.27
CA SER A 118 -8.23 5.56 8.66
C SER A 118 -7.02 4.97 7.95
N LEU A 119 -6.32 5.74 7.13
CA LEU A 119 -5.12 5.28 6.42
C LEU A 119 -4.00 4.92 7.40
N SER A 120 -3.68 5.81 8.35
CA SER A 120 -2.67 5.56 9.39
C SER A 120 -2.98 4.30 10.18
N LYS A 121 -4.25 4.07 10.57
CA LYS A 121 -4.65 2.85 11.26
C LYS A 121 -4.38 1.59 10.43
N ARG A 122 -4.67 1.60 9.12
CA ARG A 122 -4.41 0.45 8.23
C ARG A 122 -2.92 0.19 8.06
N VAL A 123 -2.13 1.25 7.85
CA VAL A 123 -0.68 1.19 7.67
C VAL A 123 0.01 0.68 8.94
N ALA A 124 -0.41 1.15 10.12
CA ALA A 124 0.05 0.60 11.39
C ALA A 124 -0.33 -0.88 11.57
N GLY A 125 -1.53 -1.27 11.10
CA GLY A 125 -2.05 -2.64 11.17
C GLY A 125 -1.22 -3.67 10.38
N ILE A 126 -0.53 -3.24 9.33
CA ILE A 126 0.37 -4.11 8.53
C ILE A 126 1.82 -4.08 9.02
N GLY A 127 2.07 -3.48 10.19
CA GLY A 127 3.39 -3.43 10.84
C GLY A 127 4.22 -2.19 10.52
N LEU A 128 3.71 -1.22 9.76
CA LEU A 128 4.44 0.00 9.37
C LEU A 128 4.07 1.19 10.29
N LYS A 129 4.23 1.03 11.60
CA LYS A 129 3.84 2.07 12.58
C LYS A 129 4.58 3.39 12.36
N ASP A 130 5.88 3.31 12.12
CA ASP A 130 6.71 4.51 11.97
C ASP A 130 6.31 5.33 10.72
N VAL A 131 5.81 4.66 9.67
CA VAL A 131 5.21 5.32 8.50
C VAL A 131 3.85 5.91 8.86
N ALA A 132 3.01 5.15 9.57
CA ALA A 132 1.67 5.56 9.97
C ALA A 132 1.66 6.82 10.85
N PHE A 133 2.70 6.99 11.67
CA PHE A 133 2.87 8.10 12.61
C PHE A 133 3.87 9.15 12.14
N LEU A 134 4.33 9.05 10.87
CA LEU A 134 5.26 9.99 10.26
C LEU A 134 6.60 10.16 10.99
N GLU A 135 7.10 9.07 11.59
CA GLU A 135 8.39 9.02 12.28
C GLU A 135 9.54 8.75 11.30
N THR A 136 9.37 7.77 10.39
CA THR A 136 10.33 7.50 9.30
C THR A 136 9.65 7.00 8.02
N PRO A 137 10.10 7.45 6.83
CA PRO A 137 9.56 6.98 5.55
C PRO A 137 10.02 5.55 5.18
N THR A 138 11.09 5.03 5.82
CA THR A 138 11.72 3.76 5.46
C THR A 138 11.97 2.90 6.71
N PRO A 139 10.91 2.37 7.33
CA PRO A 139 11.04 1.55 8.51
C PRO A 139 11.66 0.19 8.17
N GLU A 140 12.13 -0.51 9.19
CA GLU A 140 12.49 -1.92 9.06
C GLU A 140 11.22 -2.75 8.78
N CYS A 141 11.02 -3.10 7.50
CA CYS A 141 9.90 -3.91 7.07
C CYS A 141 10.35 -5.34 6.79
N LEU A 142 9.88 -6.27 7.63
CA LEU A 142 10.18 -7.69 7.51
C LEU A 142 9.32 -8.43 6.49
N LEU A 143 8.29 -7.77 5.93
CA LEU A 143 7.43 -8.38 4.92
C LEU A 143 8.21 -8.63 3.62
N SER A 144 7.75 -9.64 2.87
CA SER A 144 8.11 -9.75 1.46
C SER A 144 7.38 -8.69 0.65
N VAL A 145 7.94 -8.29 -0.51
CA VAL A 145 7.31 -7.33 -1.43
C VAL A 145 5.88 -7.79 -1.80
N ASN A 146 5.71 -9.07 -2.12
CA ASN A 146 4.40 -9.62 -2.48
C ASN A 146 3.40 -9.56 -1.33
N LYS A 147 3.85 -9.85 -0.10
CA LYS A 147 2.98 -9.76 1.08
C LYS A 147 2.60 -8.31 1.36
N LEU A 148 3.57 -7.39 1.32
CA LEU A 148 3.32 -5.95 1.48
C LEU A 148 2.32 -5.43 0.44
N SER A 149 2.53 -5.78 -0.83
CA SER A 149 1.64 -5.43 -1.94
C SER A 149 0.22 -5.98 -1.71
N ALA A 150 0.09 -7.27 -1.36
CA ALA A 150 -1.21 -7.89 -1.08
C ALA A 150 -1.95 -7.21 0.08
N GLU A 151 -1.25 -6.88 1.16
CA GLU A 151 -1.81 -6.17 2.31
C GLU A 151 -2.32 -4.77 1.92
N ILE A 152 -1.53 -4.01 1.13
CA ILE A 152 -1.93 -2.68 0.62
C ILE A 152 -3.13 -2.81 -0.33
N GLN A 153 -3.13 -3.79 -1.24
CA GLN A 153 -4.25 -4.05 -2.15
C GLN A 153 -5.53 -4.43 -1.41
N ALA A 154 -5.42 -5.16 -0.30
CA ALA A 154 -6.54 -5.52 0.56
C ALA A 154 -7.06 -4.37 1.43
N MET A 155 -6.34 -3.23 1.53
CA MET A 155 -6.79 -2.10 2.32
C MET A 155 -8.11 -1.53 1.82
N THR A 156 -8.96 -1.22 2.79
CA THR A 156 -10.24 -0.54 2.59
C THR A 156 -10.39 0.61 3.59
N ILE A 157 -10.83 1.75 3.07
CA ILE A 157 -11.26 2.91 3.86
C ILE A 157 -12.73 3.11 3.49
N ASP A 158 -13.59 2.94 4.49
CA ASP A 158 -15.02 3.16 4.35
C ASP A 158 -15.31 4.65 4.54
N LEU A 159 -15.87 5.29 3.52
CA LEU A 159 -16.25 6.69 3.53
C LEU A 159 -17.71 6.82 3.11
N PRO A 160 -18.43 7.82 3.63
CA PRO A 160 -19.74 8.18 3.09
C PRO A 160 -19.67 8.37 1.57
N GLU A 161 -20.78 8.05 0.88
CA GLU A 161 -20.89 8.16 -0.58
C GLU A 161 -20.41 9.52 -1.11
N GLU A 162 -20.78 10.60 -0.41
CA GLU A 162 -20.41 11.97 -0.75
C GLU A 162 -18.90 12.21 -0.71
N HIS A 163 -18.14 11.41 0.04
CA HIS A 163 -16.71 11.56 0.29
C HIS A 163 -15.87 10.45 -0.35
N LYS A 164 -16.44 9.58 -1.19
CA LYS A 164 -15.70 8.49 -1.85
C LYS A 164 -14.46 8.96 -2.62
N GLU A 165 -14.54 10.13 -3.27
CA GLU A 165 -13.40 10.73 -4.00
C GLU A 165 -12.28 11.25 -3.08
N CYS A 166 -12.52 11.34 -1.77
CA CYS A 166 -11.49 11.68 -0.79
C CYS A 166 -10.64 10.45 -0.41
N ASN A 167 -11.00 9.25 -0.89
CA ASN A 167 -10.24 8.04 -0.61
C ASN A 167 -8.93 8.02 -1.43
N PRO A 168 -7.75 8.01 -0.77
CA PRO A 168 -6.47 8.01 -1.47
C PRO A 168 -6.07 6.62 -2.00
N LEU A 169 -6.73 5.55 -1.54
CA LEU A 169 -6.32 4.17 -1.82
C LEU A 169 -6.26 3.81 -3.30
N PRO A 170 -7.20 4.23 -4.18
CA PRO A 170 -7.11 3.88 -5.60
C PRO A 170 -5.81 4.38 -6.25
N ALA A 171 -5.50 5.67 -6.10
CA ALA A 171 -4.28 6.26 -6.65
C ALA A 171 -3.01 5.65 -6.03
N LEU A 172 -3.03 5.42 -4.71
CA LEU A 172 -1.93 4.77 -3.99
C LEU A 172 -1.66 3.35 -4.52
N LYS A 173 -2.71 2.55 -4.73
CA LYS A 173 -2.62 1.17 -5.24
C LYS A 173 -2.07 1.16 -6.66
N ASP A 174 -2.51 2.09 -7.51
CA ASP A 174 -2.02 2.22 -8.89
C ASP A 174 -0.54 2.61 -8.92
N GLU A 175 -0.11 3.57 -8.11
CA GLU A 175 1.30 3.99 -8.02
C GLU A 175 2.19 2.88 -7.46
N MET A 176 1.74 2.19 -6.41
CA MET A 176 2.45 1.04 -5.86
C MET A 176 2.59 -0.08 -6.89
N GLN A 177 1.53 -0.40 -7.64
CA GLN A 177 1.59 -1.46 -8.65
C GLN A 177 2.61 -1.12 -9.74
N LYS A 178 2.68 0.14 -10.17
CA LYS A 178 3.73 0.60 -11.11
C LYS A 178 5.13 0.40 -10.56
N LEU A 179 5.37 0.68 -9.27
CA LEU A 179 6.67 0.42 -8.65
C LEU A 179 7.04 -1.06 -8.71
N VAL A 180 6.09 -1.95 -8.39
CA VAL A 180 6.30 -3.40 -8.44
C VAL A 180 6.55 -3.89 -9.88
N ASP A 181 5.79 -3.39 -10.84
CA ASP A 181 5.89 -3.80 -12.25
C ASP A 181 7.17 -3.31 -12.95
N CYS A 182 7.71 -2.17 -12.51
CA CYS A 182 8.93 -1.57 -13.08
C CYS A 182 10.23 -2.15 -12.52
N VAL A 183 10.17 -3.07 -11.55
CA VAL A 183 11.37 -3.64 -10.94
C VAL A 183 12.00 -4.66 -11.87
N SER A 184 13.22 -4.35 -12.33
CA SER A 184 14.07 -5.30 -13.02
C SER A 184 14.32 -6.54 -12.17
N ALA A 185 14.30 -7.72 -12.78
CA ALA A 185 14.65 -8.95 -12.09
C ALA A 185 16.06 -8.82 -11.48
N PRO A 186 16.24 -9.06 -10.17
CA PRO A 186 17.56 -9.01 -9.54
C PRO A 186 18.47 -10.16 -10.02
N ILE A 187 17.89 -11.15 -10.70
CA ILE A 187 18.57 -12.27 -11.31
C ILE A 187 18.92 -11.88 -12.75
N THR A 188 20.21 -11.84 -13.06
CA THR A 188 20.72 -11.56 -14.40
C THR A 188 20.98 -12.87 -15.14
N ASP A 189 21.11 -12.83 -16.47
CA ASP A 189 21.48 -14.00 -17.27
C ASP A 189 22.81 -14.62 -16.81
N ALA A 190 23.74 -13.80 -16.31
CA ALA A 190 25.00 -14.26 -15.74
C ALA A 190 24.79 -15.08 -14.46
N HIS A 191 23.80 -14.72 -13.63
CA HIS A 191 23.43 -15.49 -12.45
C HIS A 191 22.79 -16.83 -12.83
N ILE A 192 21.91 -16.86 -13.85
CA ILE A 192 21.31 -18.10 -14.36
C ILE A 192 22.39 -19.02 -14.94
N LEU A 193 23.29 -18.48 -15.77
CA LEU A 193 24.40 -19.23 -16.36
C LEU A 193 25.33 -19.82 -15.30
N TYR A 194 25.59 -19.09 -14.20
CA TYR A 194 26.35 -19.60 -13.08
C TYR A 194 25.65 -20.80 -12.43
N LEU A 195 24.35 -20.68 -12.13
CA LEU A 195 23.56 -21.75 -11.51
C LEU A 195 23.50 -23.00 -12.39
N ASP A 196 23.28 -22.84 -13.69
CA ASP A 196 23.33 -23.93 -14.68
C ASP A 196 24.68 -24.65 -14.71
N ASN A 197 25.76 -23.89 -14.64
CA ASN A 197 27.11 -24.45 -14.62
C ASN A 197 27.40 -25.19 -13.29
N GLN A 198 26.82 -24.76 -12.17
CA GLN A 198 26.94 -25.47 -10.90
C GLN A 198 26.10 -26.75 -10.88
N ALA A 199 24.87 -26.73 -11.40
CA ALA A 199 24.02 -27.92 -11.54
C ALA A 199 24.77 -29.02 -12.32
N LYS A 200 25.37 -28.65 -13.47
CA LYS A 200 26.21 -29.55 -14.28
C LYS A 200 27.41 -30.12 -13.52
N LYS A 201 28.05 -29.35 -12.65
CA LYS A 201 29.23 -29.78 -11.86
C LYS A 201 28.86 -30.68 -10.68
N THR A 202 27.70 -30.44 -10.08
CA THR A 202 27.24 -31.15 -8.89
C THR A 202 26.36 -32.36 -9.22
N GLY A 203 25.95 -32.52 -10.49
CA GLY A 203 25.15 -33.65 -10.95
C GLY A 203 23.67 -33.56 -10.55
N ILE A 204 23.20 -32.35 -10.26
CA ILE A 204 21.79 -32.02 -10.00
C ILE A 204 21.11 -31.67 -11.32
#